data_AF-A0A7V3PNC5-F1
#
_entry.id   AF-A0A7V3PNC5-F1
#
_cell.length_a   1.000
_cell.length_b   1.000
_cell.length_c   1.000
_cell.angle_alpha   90.00
_cell.angle_beta   90.00
_cell.angle_gamma   90.00
#
_symmetry.space_group_name_H-M   'P 1'
#
loop_
_entity.id
_entity.type
_entity.pdbx_description
1 polymer ?
#
loop_
_entity_poly.entity_id
_entity_poly.type
_entity_poly.pdbx_seq_one_letter_code
_entity_poly.pdbx_strand_id
1 'polypeptide(L)'
;MLDKLMEWGMSAVVGAIVLRLWQYLTEPARVRMQRARAQRAFSDTSDSFDRPRSAAILTVGLRKASQPLVLNKLKVRRAAFLCSEEACSVVEEILADAAVPSALKAEGATRRFTCDPDSYGDVRRAMEDAVGWLDMAQIPHNETILDVTGGTAVMSIGAYTVALDRGIDTMYVYSKYDSKRQPIAGTQRGVYVFRTQGAMESTSLEHGIET
;
A
#
# COMPACT_ATOMS: atom_id res chain seq x y z
N MET A 1 -16.14 -27.15 -42.92
CA MET A 1 -15.66 -27.44 -41.54
C MET A 1 -14.95 -26.23 -40.91
N LEU A 2 -14.33 -25.35 -41.69
CA LEU A 2 -13.77 -24.06 -41.23
C LEU A 2 -14.83 -22.99 -40.92
N ASP A 3 -16.00 -23.00 -41.56
CA ASP A 3 -17.06 -22.00 -41.30
C ASP A 3 -17.72 -22.14 -39.92
N LYS A 4 -17.82 -23.37 -39.39
CA LYS A 4 -18.35 -23.60 -38.03
C LYS A 4 -17.40 -23.17 -36.91
N LEU A 5 -16.10 -23.04 -37.20
CA LEU A 5 -15.09 -22.58 -36.23
C LEU A 5 -15.10 -21.04 -36.07
N MET A 6 -15.52 -20.28 -37.10
CA MET A 6 -15.68 -18.82 -36.99
C MET A 6 -16.93 -18.40 -36.20
N GLU A 7 -18.04 -19.13 -36.33
CA GLU A 7 -19.27 -18.86 -35.56
C GLU A 7 -19.08 -19.02 -34.04
N TRP A 8 -18.29 -20.01 -33.61
CA TRP A 8 -18.02 -20.26 -32.20
C TRP A 8 -17.02 -19.25 -31.61
N GLY A 9 -16.06 -18.79 -32.42
CA GLY A 9 -15.08 -17.77 -32.02
C GLY A 9 -15.72 -16.39 -31.79
N MET A 10 -16.67 -15.99 -32.64
CA MET A 10 -17.40 -14.72 -32.47
C MET A 10 -18.32 -14.73 -31.24
N SER A 11 -18.96 -15.86 -30.93
CA SER A 11 -19.82 -16.00 -29.74
C SER A 11 -19.05 -15.84 -28.42
N ALA A 12 -17.82 -16.33 -28.36
CA ALA A 12 -16.98 -16.21 -27.15
C ALA A 12 -16.45 -14.79 -26.93
N VAL A 13 -16.04 -14.11 -28.01
CA VAL A 13 -15.55 -12.73 -27.95
C VAL A 13 -16.67 -11.76 -27.60
N VAL A 14 -17.85 -11.90 -28.23
CA VAL A 14 -19.02 -11.09 -27.91
C VAL A 14 -19.50 -11.36 -26.48
N GLY A 15 -19.51 -12.63 -26.04
CA GLY A 15 -19.83 -12.99 -24.66
C GLY A 15 -18.90 -12.36 -23.63
N ALA A 16 -17.59 -12.35 -23.89
CA ALA A 16 -16.61 -11.70 -23.02
C ALA A 16 -16.75 -10.17 -22.97
N ILE A 17 -17.07 -9.54 -24.10
CA ILE A 17 -17.33 -8.09 -24.19
C ILE A 17 -18.60 -7.72 -23.42
N VAL A 18 -19.69 -8.47 -23.60
CA VAL A 18 -20.95 -8.25 -22.89
C VAL A 18 -20.80 -8.49 -21.39
N LEU A 19 -20.09 -9.53 -20.97
CA LEU A 19 -19.82 -9.80 -19.56
C LEU A 19 -18.96 -8.68 -18.92
N ARG A 20 -17.95 -8.18 -19.63
CA ARG A 20 -17.16 -7.01 -19.19
C ARG A 20 -18.00 -5.74 -19.11
N LEU A 21 -18.87 -5.50 -20.08
CA LEU A 21 -19.79 -4.35 -20.06
C LEU A 21 -20.79 -4.47 -18.91
N TRP A 22 -21.31 -5.67 -18.64
CA TRP A 22 -22.24 -5.90 -17.53
C TRP A 22 -21.56 -5.76 -16.17
N GLN A 23 -20.35 -6.31 -15.99
CA GLN A 23 -19.53 -6.07 -14.79
C GLN A 23 -19.20 -4.58 -14.65
N TYR A 24 -18.83 -3.92 -15.75
CA TYR A 24 -18.57 -2.49 -15.76
C TYR A 24 -19.82 -1.70 -15.40
N LEU A 25 -21.02 -2.09 -15.83
CA LEU A 25 -22.28 -1.37 -15.57
C LEU A 25 -22.87 -1.66 -14.19
N THR A 26 -22.58 -2.81 -13.60
CA THR A 26 -23.06 -3.22 -12.26
C THR A 26 -22.06 -2.89 -11.15
N GLU A 27 -20.79 -2.64 -11.46
CA GLU A 27 -19.81 -2.16 -10.48
C GLU A 27 -20.27 -0.79 -9.92
N PRO A 28 -20.31 -0.62 -8.58
CA PRO A 28 -20.63 0.66 -7.97
C PRO A 28 -19.69 1.75 -8.52
N ALA A 29 -20.20 2.95 -8.76
CA ALA A 29 -19.41 4.06 -9.32
C ALA A 29 -18.12 4.34 -8.52
N ARG A 30 -18.13 4.07 -7.21
CA ARG A 30 -16.96 4.13 -6.33
C ARG A 30 -15.84 3.17 -6.74
N VAL A 31 -16.17 1.92 -7.10
CA VAL A 31 -15.21 0.89 -7.53
C VAL A 31 -14.59 1.25 -8.88
N ARG A 32 -15.39 1.79 -9.82
CA ARG A 32 -14.88 2.27 -11.13
C ARG A 32 -13.91 3.44 -10.97
N MET A 33 -14.25 4.42 -10.11
CA MET A 33 -13.35 5.52 -9.79
C MET A 33 -12.08 5.04 -9.10
N GLN A 34 -12.16 4.09 -8.17
CA GLN A 34 -11.00 3.51 -7.50
C GLN A 34 -10.08 2.78 -8.50
N ARG A 35 -10.63 1.99 -9.43
CA ARG A 35 -9.84 1.34 -10.50
C ARG A 35 -9.17 2.33 -11.44
N ALA A 36 -9.88 3.35 -11.90
CA ALA A 36 -9.31 4.38 -12.76
C ALA A 36 -8.19 5.18 -12.05
N ARG A 37 -8.33 5.39 -10.73
CA ARG A 37 -7.30 6.01 -9.88
C ARG A 37 -6.09 5.09 -9.68
N ALA A 38 -6.30 3.80 -9.41
CA ALA A 38 -5.24 2.80 -9.26
C ALA A 38 -4.42 2.64 -10.56
N GLN A 39 -5.08 2.64 -11.72
CA GLN A 39 -4.39 2.61 -13.02
C GLN A 39 -3.52 3.85 -13.27
N ARG A 40 -3.95 5.04 -12.82
CA ARG A 40 -3.13 6.27 -12.91
C ARG A 40 -2.00 6.31 -11.89
N ALA A 41 -2.18 5.73 -10.70
CA ALA A 41 -1.11 5.63 -9.70
C ALA A 41 0.11 4.83 -10.23
N PHE A 42 -0.13 3.82 -11.06
CA PHE A 42 0.95 3.07 -11.74
C PHE A 42 1.73 3.89 -12.80
N SER A 43 1.15 4.98 -13.30
CA SER A 43 1.81 5.88 -14.26
C SER A 43 2.57 7.04 -13.59
N ASP A 44 2.40 7.22 -12.28
CA ASP A 44 3.11 8.25 -11.53
C ASP A 44 4.51 7.72 -11.20
N THR A 45 5.52 8.28 -11.86
CA THR A 45 6.93 7.88 -11.70
C THR A 45 7.56 8.38 -10.41
N SER A 46 6.82 9.12 -9.57
CA SER A 46 7.32 9.65 -8.30
C SER A 46 7.68 8.54 -7.31
N ASP A 47 8.87 8.61 -6.72
CA ASP A 47 9.29 7.69 -5.65
C ASP A 47 8.45 8.00 -4.40
N SER A 48 7.85 6.97 -3.78
CA SER A 48 7.05 7.17 -2.58
C SER A 48 7.87 7.68 -1.39
N PHE A 49 9.20 7.55 -1.42
CA PHE A 49 10.10 8.14 -0.44
C PHE A 49 10.25 9.67 -0.57
N ASP A 50 9.86 10.28 -1.69
CA ASP A 50 9.98 11.74 -1.89
C ASP A 50 8.98 12.53 -1.03
N ARG A 51 7.98 11.86 -0.46
CA ARG A 51 6.95 12.47 0.38
C ARG A 51 7.05 11.94 1.81
N PRO A 52 7.53 12.75 2.77
CA PRO A 52 7.50 12.40 4.18
C PRO A 52 6.09 11.97 4.64
N ARG A 53 6.06 11.10 5.65
CA ARG A 53 4.83 10.59 6.26
C ARG A 53 4.92 10.72 7.78
N SER A 54 3.81 11.06 8.42
CA SER A 54 3.75 11.08 9.89
C SER A 54 3.74 9.66 10.45
N ALA A 55 3.07 8.73 9.77
CA ALA A 55 2.96 7.35 10.21
C ALA A 55 3.17 6.36 9.07
N ALA A 56 3.67 5.18 9.43
CA ALA A 56 3.66 4.02 8.56
C ALA A 56 2.94 2.85 9.23
N ILE A 57 2.24 2.08 8.43
CA ILE A 57 1.76 0.75 8.77
C ILE A 57 2.59 -0.23 7.93
N LEU A 58 3.20 -1.24 8.54
CA LEU A 58 4.12 -2.14 7.85
C LEU A 58 3.65 -3.58 8.01
N THR A 59 3.50 -4.30 6.91
CA THR A 59 3.39 -5.77 6.98
C THR A 59 4.78 -6.37 7.21
N VAL A 60 4.88 -7.29 8.16
CA VAL A 60 6.14 -7.91 8.58
C VAL A 60 6.02 -9.42 8.49
N GLY A 61 7.00 -10.04 7.83
CA GLY A 61 7.12 -11.49 7.73
C GLY A 61 8.29 -12.00 8.57
N LEU A 62 8.64 -13.27 8.39
CA LEU A 62 9.69 -13.97 9.16
C LEU A 62 11.13 -13.52 8.84
N ARG A 63 11.31 -12.52 7.97
CA ARG A 63 12.62 -11.98 7.61
C ARG A 63 12.57 -10.47 7.67
N LYS A 64 13.60 -9.89 8.28
CA LYS A 64 13.87 -8.46 8.21
C LYS A 64 14.07 -8.07 6.74
N ALA A 65 13.16 -7.26 6.22
CA ALA A 65 13.18 -6.78 4.84
C ALA A 65 13.58 -5.30 4.82
N SER A 66 12.93 -4.51 3.97
CA SER A 66 13.20 -3.08 3.78
C SER A 66 12.61 -2.16 4.84
N GLN A 67 11.98 -2.67 5.90
CA GLN A 67 11.25 -1.85 6.87
C GLN A 67 12.12 -0.78 7.55
N PRO A 68 13.36 -1.05 8.02
CA PRO A 68 14.20 0.02 8.59
C PRO A 68 14.47 1.16 7.60
N LEU A 69 14.67 0.82 6.31
CA LEU A 69 14.84 1.80 5.25
C LEU A 69 13.58 2.66 5.07
N VAL A 70 12.40 2.03 5.04
CA VAL A 70 11.11 2.71 4.90
C VAL A 70 10.91 3.71 6.03
N LEU A 71 11.09 3.26 7.28
CA LEU A 71 10.92 4.11 8.47
C LEU A 71 11.87 5.32 8.43
N ASN A 72 13.12 5.11 8.03
CA ASN A 72 14.13 6.16 7.91
C ASN A 72 13.80 7.17 6.80
N LYS A 73 13.55 6.68 5.58
CA LYS A 73 13.33 7.53 4.40
C LYS A 73 12.09 8.39 4.52
N LEU A 74 11.01 7.82 5.06
CA LEU A 74 9.75 8.55 5.25
C LEU A 74 9.75 9.49 6.46
N LYS A 75 10.78 9.38 7.33
CA LYS A 75 10.91 10.15 8.59
C LYS A 75 9.67 10.04 9.49
N VAL A 76 9.10 8.85 9.59
CA VAL A 76 7.87 8.64 10.37
C VAL A 76 8.12 8.83 11.86
N ARG A 77 7.11 9.34 12.54
CA ARG A 77 7.08 9.51 14.01
C ARG A 77 6.24 8.45 14.71
N ARG A 78 5.42 7.71 13.96
CA ARG A 78 4.66 6.56 14.46
C ARG A 78 4.73 5.38 13.51
N ALA A 79 4.75 4.16 14.05
CA ALA A 79 4.74 2.94 13.24
C ALA A 79 3.84 1.86 13.83
N ALA A 80 2.92 1.32 13.02
CA ALA A 80 2.17 0.12 13.33
C ALA A 80 2.76 -1.07 12.57
N PHE A 81 2.96 -2.19 13.24
CA PHE A 81 3.50 -3.42 12.64
C PHE A 81 2.40 -4.48 12.62
N LEU A 82 2.00 -4.90 11.43
CA LEU A 82 1.13 -6.07 11.24
C LEU A 82 2.03 -7.28 11.04
N CYS A 83 1.96 -8.23 11.95
CA CYS A 83 2.83 -9.40 11.96
C CYS A 83 2.08 -10.65 12.45
N SER A 84 2.57 -11.83 12.12
CA SER A 84 2.18 -13.03 12.86
C SER A 84 2.89 -13.08 14.20
N GLU A 85 2.47 -13.98 15.09
CA GLU A 85 3.09 -14.14 16.41
C GLU A 85 4.58 -14.52 16.26
N GLU A 86 4.91 -15.35 15.28
CA GLU A 86 6.27 -15.78 14.97
C GLU A 86 7.13 -14.65 14.42
N ALA A 87 6.52 -13.64 13.78
CA ALA A 87 7.23 -12.48 13.24
C ALA A 87 7.41 -11.34 14.27
N CYS A 88 6.88 -11.47 15.50
CA CYS A 88 7.05 -10.47 16.55
C CYS A 88 8.53 -10.21 16.90
N SER A 89 9.38 -11.24 16.89
CA SER A 89 10.82 -11.09 17.11
C SER A 89 11.50 -10.26 16.02
N VAL A 90 11.05 -10.40 14.77
CA VAL A 90 11.55 -9.61 13.63
C VAL A 90 11.20 -8.13 13.80
N VAL A 91 10.05 -7.80 14.39
CA VAL A 91 9.71 -6.40 14.71
C VAL A 91 10.73 -5.81 15.69
N GLU A 92 11.14 -6.55 16.72
CA GLU A 92 12.17 -6.09 17.65
C GLU A 92 13.52 -5.88 16.94
N GLU A 93 13.91 -6.77 16.03
CA GLU A 93 15.12 -6.62 15.20
C GLU A 93 15.06 -5.41 14.26
N ILE A 94 13.87 -5.07 13.77
CA ILE A 94 13.64 -3.85 12.97
C ILE A 94 13.85 -2.63 13.88
N LEU A 95 13.21 -2.59 15.05
CA LEU A 95 13.27 -1.44 15.97
C LEU A 95 14.65 -1.22 16.59
N ALA A 96 15.44 -2.29 16.74
CA ALA A 96 16.83 -2.23 17.19
C ALA A 96 17.80 -1.70 16.10
N ASP A 97 17.36 -1.60 14.84
CA ASP A 97 18.21 -1.15 13.74
C ASP A 97 18.63 0.33 13.92
N ALA A 98 19.91 0.61 13.67
CA ALA A 98 20.48 1.95 13.81
C ALA A 98 19.87 2.96 12.82
N ALA A 99 19.32 2.50 11.69
CA ALA A 99 18.64 3.35 10.72
C ALA A 99 17.24 3.78 11.18
N VAL A 100 16.63 3.13 12.17
CA VAL A 100 15.29 3.49 12.65
C VAL A 100 15.33 4.86 13.35
N PRO A 101 14.43 5.79 12.98
CA PRO A 101 14.35 7.11 13.60
C PRO A 101 14.24 7.04 15.14
N SER A 102 14.99 7.89 15.84
CA SER A 102 14.94 7.97 17.30
C SER A 102 13.55 8.31 17.84
N ALA A 103 12.72 9.02 17.06
CA ALA A 103 11.33 9.32 17.40
C ALA A 103 10.49 8.05 17.63
N LEU A 104 10.80 6.94 16.94
CA LEU A 104 10.13 5.66 17.12
C LEU A 104 10.58 4.89 18.37
N LYS A 105 11.63 5.35 19.06
CA LYS A 105 12.07 4.78 20.33
C LYS A 105 11.33 5.39 21.52
N ALA A 106 10.53 6.43 21.30
CA ALA A 106 9.70 7.02 22.34
C ALA A 106 8.53 6.10 22.69
N GLU A 107 8.12 6.13 23.96
CA GLU A 107 6.98 5.34 24.44
C GLU A 107 5.71 5.67 23.64
N GLY A 108 5.00 4.61 23.22
CA GLY A 108 3.77 4.75 22.45
C GLY A 108 3.94 5.23 21.00
N ALA A 109 5.18 5.37 20.50
CA ALA A 109 5.43 5.68 19.09
C ALA A 109 5.23 4.47 18.16
N THR A 110 5.34 3.25 18.71
CA THR A 110 5.22 2.00 17.95
C THR A 110 4.19 1.06 18.56
N ARG A 111 3.49 0.28 17.73
CA ARG A 111 2.59 -0.77 18.22
C ARG A 111 2.57 -1.97 17.27
N ARG A 112 2.49 -3.17 17.85
CA ARG A 112 2.32 -4.44 17.13
C ARG A 112 0.83 -4.82 17.10
N PHE A 113 0.40 -5.35 15.96
CA PHE A 113 -0.93 -5.88 15.73
C PHE A 113 -0.76 -7.28 15.16
N THR A 114 -0.96 -8.29 16.01
CA THR A 114 -0.81 -9.69 15.61
C THR A 114 -2.01 -10.16 14.81
N CYS A 115 -1.78 -10.89 13.72
CA CYS A 115 -2.80 -11.58 12.95
C CYS A 115 -2.33 -12.96 12.48
N ASP A 116 -3.27 -13.86 12.23
CA ASP A 116 -3.04 -15.07 11.44
C ASP A 116 -2.70 -14.68 9.98
N PRO A 117 -1.48 -14.98 9.51
CA PRO A 117 -1.00 -14.56 8.19
C PRO A 117 -1.70 -15.28 7.02
N ASP A 118 -2.46 -16.34 7.29
CA ASP A 118 -3.23 -17.08 6.28
C ASP A 118 -4.73 -16.73 6.29
N SER A 119 -5.18 -15.95 7.29
CA SER A 119 -6.57 -15.52 7.43
C SER A 119 -6.76 -14.08 6.95
N TYR A 120 -7.32 -13.92 5.75
CA TYR A 120 -7.66 -12.61 5.19
C TYR A 120 -8.53 -11.76 6.13
N GLY A 121 -9.53 -12.39 6.78
CA GLY A 121 -10.42 -11.70 7.71
C GLY A 121 -9.69 -11.20 8.96
N ASP A 122 -8.71 -11.97 9.45
CA ASP A 122 -7.93 -11.58 10.62
C ASP A 122 -6.95 -10.46 10.31
N VAL A 123 -6.28 -10.52 9.16
CA VAL A 123 -5.43 -9.44 8.65
C VAL A 123 -6.22 -8.14 8.54
N ARG A 124 -7.43 -8.18 7.97
CA ARG A 124 -8.29 -6.99 7.87
C ARG A 124 -8.60 -6.41 9.25
N ARG A 125 -8.98 -7.25 10.20
CA ARG A 125 -9.25 -6.83 11.58
C ARG A 125 -8.04 -6.15 12.21
N ALA A 126 -6.87 -6.78 12.15
CA ALA A 126 -5.63 -6.21 12.67
C ALA A 126 -5.26 -4.88 11.99
N MET A 127 -5.51 -4.75 10.69
CA MET A 127 -5.32 -3.49 9.97
C MET A 127 -6.30 -2.40 10.40
N GLU A 128 -7.58 -2.72 10.61
CA GLU A 128 -8.57 -1.77 11.14
C GLU A 128 -8.18 -1.30 12.56
N ASP A 129 -7.70 -2.21 13.40
CA ASP A 129 -7.20 -1.88 14.74
C ASP A 129 -5.96 -0.97 14.67
N ALA A 130 -5.06 -1.22 13.71
CA ALA A 130 -3.89 -0.38 13.46
C ALA A 130 -4.28 1.04 13.01
N VAL A 131 -5.26 1.16 12.11
CA VAL A 131 -5.80 2.46 11.69
C VAL A 131 -6.48 3.16 12.88
N GLY A 132 -7.32 2.45 13.64
CA GLY A 132 -7.99 3.03 14.82
C GLY A 132 -7.00 3.54 15.88
N TRP A 133 -5.85 2.87 16.04
CA TRP A 133 -4.78 3.37 16.91
C TRP A 133 -4.14 4.66 16.41
N LEU A 134 -3.93 4.80 15.09
CA LEU A 134 -3.43 6.04 14.50
C LEU A 134 -4.47 7.17 14.57
N ASP A 135 -5.76 6.84 14.42
CA ASP A 135 -6.87 7.78 14.57
C ASP A 135 -6.94 8.35 15.99
N MET A 136 -6.77 7.50 17.02
CA MET A 136 -6.68 7.94 18.41
C MET A 136 -5.48 8.86 18.65
N ALA A 137 -4.40 8.67 17.89
CA ALA A 137 -3.23 9.55 17.90
C ALA A 137 -3.40 10.79 16.98
N GLN A 138 -4.58 10.98 16.41
CA GLN A 138 -4.94 12.08 15.50
C GLN A 138 -4.00 12.20 14.29
N ILE A 139 -3.52 11.07 13.77
CA ILE A 139 -2.72 11.07 12.55
C ILE A 139 -3.64 11.00 11.32
N PRO A 140 -3.60 12.00 10.42
CA PRO A 140 -4.41 11.98 9.21
C PRO A 140 -4.05 10.79 8.29
N HIS A 141 -5.07 10.21 7.64
CA HIS A 141 -4.86 9.11 6.69
C HIS A 141 -3.96 9.49 5.50
N ASN A 142 -4.03 10.74 5.02
CA ASN A 142 -3.17 11.26 3.95
C ASN A 142 -1.71 11.49 4.38
N GLU A 143 -1.43 11.45 5.68
CA GLU A 143 -0.08 11.44 6.25
C GLU A 143 0.38 10.04 6.68
N THR A 144 -0.46 9.04 6.46
CA THR A 144 -0.18 7.63 6.74
C THR A 144 0.12 6.89 5.45
N ILE A 145 1.02 5.93 5.51
CA ILE A 145 1.30 5.04 4.38
C ILE A 145 1.36 3.58 4.83
N LEU A 146 0.84 2.69 4.02
CA LEU A 146 0.98 1.25 4.18
C LEU A 146 2.17 0.75 3.33
N ASP A 147 3.14 0.08 3.95
CA ASP A 147 4.17 -0.70 3.27
C ASP A 147 3.78 -2.18 3.24
N VAL A 148 3.56 -2.73 2.03
CA VAL A 148 3.17 -4.14 1.83
C VAL A 148 4.35 -5.05 1.45
N THR A 149 5.59 -4.57 1.58
CA THR A 149 6.78 -5.31 1.11
C THR A 149 7.05 -6.58 1.90
N GLY A 150 6.77 -6.57 3.21
CA GLY A 150 6.95 -7.74 4.07
C GLY A 150 5.67 -8.56 4.23
N GLY A 151 5.78 -9.69 4.94
CA GLY A 151 4.65 -10.57 5.23
C GLY A 151 4.27 -11.50 4.08
N THR A 152 3.13 -12.17 4.22
CA THR A 152 2.57 -13.04 3.19
C THR A 152 1.73 -12.22 2.20
N ALA A 153 1.42 -12.81 1.04
CA ALA A 153 0.52 -12.18 0.08
C ALA A 153 -0.88 -11.90 0.66
N VAL A 154 -1.37 -12.77 1.56
CA VAL A 154 -2.66 -12.58 2.25
C VAL A 154 -2.59 -11.36 3.17
N MET A 155 -1.48 -11.17 3.90
CA MET A 155 -1.25 -9.96 4.69
C MET A 155 -1.25 -8.70 3.83
N SER A 156 -0.48 -8.70 2.73
CA SER A 156 -0.39 -7.58 1.81
C SER A 156 -1.78 -7.21 1.24
N ILE A 157 -2.56 -8.19 0.78
CA ILE A 157 -3.88 -7.98 0.18
C ILE A 157 -4.90 -7.54 1.24
N GLY A 158 -4.92 -8.18 2.42
CA GLY A 158 -5.81 -7.81 3.52
C GLY A 158 -5.59 -6.38 3.99
N ALA A 159 -4.33 -6.03 4.28
CA ALA A 159 -3.96 -4.69 4.70
C ALA A 159 -4.26 -3.64 3.61
N TYR A 160 -3.91 -3.94 2.35
CA TYR A 160 -4.18 -3.07 1.21
C TYR A 160 -5.67 -2.76 1.05
N THR A 161 -6.54 -3.76 1.22
CA THR A 161 -7.98 -3.54 1.03
C THR A 161 -8.56 -2.58 2.06
N VAL A 162 -8.12 -2.65 3.32
CA VAL A 162 -8.51 -1.66 4.34
C VAL A 162 -7.88 -0.29 4.06
N ALA A 163 -6.61 -0.24 3.66
CA ALA A 163 -5.95 1.03 3.29
C ALA A 163 -6.71 1.75 2.17
N LEU A 164 -7.14 1.00 1.15
CA LEU A 164 -7.96 1.52 0.04
C LEU A 164 -9.31 2.06 0.53
N ASP A 165 -10.00 1.33 1.42
CA ASP A 165 -11.28 1.76 2.01
C ASP A 165 -11.12 3.06 2.83
N ARG A 166 -9.98 3.21 3.50
CA ARG A 166 -9.64 4.36 4.36
C ARG A 166 -8.98 5.52 3.62
N GLY A 167 -8.60 5.36 2.36
CA GLY A 167 -7.87 6.37 1.60
C GLY A 167 -6.44 6.57 2.08
N ILE A 168 -5.79 5.52 2.56
CA ILE A 168 -4.37 5.50 2.95
C ILE A 168 -3.53 5.10 1.74
N ASP A 169 -2.46 5.84 1.48
CA ASP A 169 -1.51 5.50 0.41
C ASP A 169 -0.86 4.14 0.69
N THR A 170 -0.62 3.36 -0.35
CA THR A 170 0.06 2.07 -0.23
C THR A 170 1.29 2.04 -1.12
N MET A 171 2.40 1.54 -0.60
CA MET A 171 3.66 1.38 -1.32
C MET A 171 4.23 -0.03 -1.18
N TYR A 172 5.17 -0.34 -2.06
CA TYR A 172 6.12 -1.43 -1.89
C TYR A 172 7.53 -0.93 -2.19
N VAL A 173 8.55 -1.56 -1.62
CA VAL A 173 9.95 -1.26 -1.90
C VAL A 173 10.44 -2.17 -3.01
N TYR A 174 10.71 -1.58 -4.17
CA TYR A 174 11.38 -2.28 -5.26
C TYR A 174 12.89 -2.30 -5.02
N SER A 175 13.56 -3.41 -5.35
CA SER A 175 15.03 -3.51 -5.41
C SER A 175 15.46 -4.21 -6.69
N LYS A 176 16.65 -3.87 -7.20
CA LYS A 176 17.35 -4.75 -8.14
C LYS A 176 17.99 -5.90 -7.37
N TYR A 177 18.13 -7.04 -8.01
CA TYR A 177 18.72 -8.23 -7.42
C TYR A 177 19.96 -8.67 -8.20
N ASP A 178 20.95 -9.18 -7.49
CA ASP A 178 22.15 -9.77 -8.08
C ASP A 178 21.90 -11.19 -8.61
N SER A 179 22.93 -11.83 -9.16
CA SER A 179 22.86 -13.21 -9.67
C SER A 179 22.57 -14.25 -8.59
N LYS A 180 22.74 -13.92 -7.30
CA LYS A 180 22.43 -14.76 -6.13
C LYS A 180 21.06 -14.43 -5.52
N ARG A 181 20.25 -13.61 -6.21
CA ARG A 181 18.93 -13.15 -5.74
C ARG A 181 19.00 -12.39 -4.42
N GLN A 182 20.10 -11.69 -4.17
CA GLN A 182 20.23 -10.74 -3.05
C GLN A 182 19.92 -9.32 -3.54
N PRO A 183 19.25 -8.49 -2.73
CA PRO A 183 18.99 -7.11 -3.10
C PRO A 183 20.30 -6.33 -3.21
N ILE A 184 20.47 -5.58 -4.31
CA ILE A 184 21.63 -4.71 -4.52
C ILE A 184 21.42 -3.42 -3.73
N ALA A 185 22.34 -3.12 -2.81
CA ALA A 185 22.29 -1.92 -1.98
C ALA A 185 22.26 -0.63 -2.84
N GLY A 186 21.45 0.35 -2.43
CA GLY A 186 21.30 1.62 -3.13
C GLY A 186 20.35 1.59 -4.33
N THR A 187 19.77 0.42 -4.66
CA THR A 187 18.77 0.29 -5.74
C THR A 187 17.33 0.29 -5.25
N GLN A 188 17.15 0.45 -3.93
CA GLN A 188 15.85 0.48 -3.27
C GLN A 188 15.11 1.77 -3.64
N ARG A 189 13.88 1.64 -4.12
CA ARG A 189 12.96 2.77 -4.38
C ARG A 189 11.57 2.43 -3.85
N GLY A 190 10.86 3.45 -3.36
CA GLY A 190 9.48 3.34 -2.97
C GLY A 190 8.58 3.46 -4.20
N VAL A 191 7.68 2.51 -4.39
CA VAL A 191 6.74 2.53 -5.51
C VAL A 191 5.33 2.47 -4.97
N TYR A 192 4.50 3.44 -5.37
CA TYR A 192 3.09 3.42 -5.03
C TYR A 192 2.38 2.23 -5.69
N VAL A 193 1.71 1.43 -4.87
CA VAL A 193 0.69 0.46 -5.31
C VAL A 193 -0.64 1.18 -5.49
N PHE A 194 -0.95 2.08 -4.57
CA PHE A 194 -2.12 2.94 -4.61
C PHE A 194 -1.79 4.28 -3.99
N ARG A 195 -2.31 5.33 -4.60
CA ARG A 195 -2.18 6.69 -4.09
C ARG A 195 -3.54 7.33 -4.05
N THR A 196 -3.94 7.75 -2.86
CA THR A 196 -5.04 8.67 -2.69
C THR A 196 -4.59 9.98 -3.32
N GLN A 197 -5.34 10.47 -4.30
CA GLN A 197 -5.18 11.84 -4.75
C GLN A 197 -5.55 12.74 -3.58
N GLY A 198 -4.57 13.07 -2.73
CA GLY A 198 -4.68 14.20 -1.84
C GLY A 198 -5.10 15.39 -2.70
N ALA A 199 -6.15 16.08 -2.24
CA ALA A 199 -6.73 17.27 -2.86
C ALA A 199 -5.66 17.98 -3.67
N MET A 200 -5.84 18.02 -5.00
CA MET A 200 -5.06 18.94 -5.82
C MET A 200 -5.03 20.24 -5.04
N GLU A 201 -3.83 20.71 -4.71
CA GLU A 201 -3.62 22.08 -4.29
C GLU A 201 -4.54 22.89 -5.20
N SER A 202 -5.51 23.57 -4.59
CA SER A 202 -6.19 24.68 -5.23
C SER A 202 -5.09 25.71 -5.45
N THR A 203 -4.25 25.49 -6.46
CA THR A 203 -3.35 26.50 -6.96
C THR A 203 -4.30 27.57 -7.46
N SER A 204 -4.33 28.64 -6.69
CA SER A 204 -5.12 29.83 -6.88
C SER A 204 -5.11 30.19 -8.36
N LEU A 205 -6.25 30.02 -9.03
CA LEU A 205 -6.61 30.82 -10.21
C LEU A 205 -6.95 32.23 -9.70
N GLU A 206 -6.02 32.85 -9.00
CA GLU A 206 -5.92 34.29 -8.92
C GLU A 206 -4.81 34.63 -9.90
N HIS A 207 -5.15 35.26 -11.01
CA HIS A 207 -4.38 36.25 -11.79
C HIS A 207 -5.00 36.33 -13.19
N GLY A 208 -5.70 37.45 -13.46
CA GLY A 208 -6.02 37.84 -14.83
C GLY A 208 -7.46 38.30 -15.10
N ILE A 209 -8.07 39.12 -14.25
CA ILE A 209 -9.02 40.13 -14.75
C ILE A 209 -8.30 41.47 -14.64
N GLU A 210 -7.54 41.81 -15.67
CA GLU A 210 -7.17 43.20 -15.92
C GLU A 210 -8.40 43.92 -16.46
N THR A 211 -8.60 45.14 -15.95
CA THR A 211 -9.69 46.06 -16.29
C THR A 211 -9.23 47.02 -17.36
#